data_AF-A0A961NQ25-F1
#
_entry.id   AF-A0A961NQ25-F1
#
_cell.length_a   1.000
_cell.length_b   1.000
_cell.length_c   1.000
_cell.angle_alpha   90.00
_cell.angle_beta   90.00
_cell.angle_gamma   90.00
#
_symmetry.space_group_name_H-M   'P 1'
#
loop_
_entity.id
_entity.type
_entity.pdbx_description
1 polymer ?
#
loop_
_entity_poly.entity_id
_entity_poly.type
_entity_poly.pdbx_seq_one_letter_code
_entity_poly.pdbx_strand_id
1 'polypeptide(L)'
;MNTREQESTDEIQRALIAAQIPDNEETMATIADQLREQGKAEGRTEARIETARAMLARGMDMETVLEITGLDRESLEGAPEAG
;
A
#
# COMPACT_ATOMS: atom_id res chain seq x y z
N MET A 1 2.35 45.73 1.08
CA MET A 1 2.46 44.66 0.06
C MET A 1 1.20 44.77 -0.77
N ASN A 2 1.33 45.01 -2.08
CA ASN A 2 0.23 45.46 -2.93
C ASN A 2 -0.64 44.26 -3.39
N THR A 3 -1.95 44.43 -3.52
CA THR A 3 -2.90 43.35 -3.88
C THR A 3 -2.53 42.64 -5.20
N ARG A 4 -1.96 43.38 -6.17
CA ARG A 4 -1.45 42.82 -7.43
C ARG A 4 -0.25 41.88 -7.27
N GLU A 5 0.62 42.14 -6.29
CA GLU A 5 1.79 41.27 -6.04
C GLU A 5 1.38 39.98 -5.32
N GLN A 6 0.34 40.05 -4.48
CA GLN A 6 -0.24 38.87 -3.84
C GLN A 6 -0.98 37.98 -4.85
N GLU A 7 -1.82 38.55 -5.71
CA GLU A 7 -2.51 37.81 -6.79
C GLU A 7 -1.51 37.08 -7.71
N SER A 8 -0.40 37.74 -8.04
CA SER A 8 0.65 37.17 -8.90
C SER A 8 1.38 36.00 -8.23
N THR A 9 1.57 36.05 -6.90
CA THR A 9 2.19 34.96 -6.14
C THR A 9 1.24 33.76 -6.01
N ASP A 10 -0.05 34.00 -5.77
CA ASP A 10 -1.06 32.94 -5.69
C ASP A 10 -1.22 32.19 -7.01
N GLU A 11 -1.13 32.90 -8.14
CA GLU A 11 -1.22 32.31 -9.48
C GLU A 11 0.00 31.42 -9.79
N ILE A 12 1.21 31.89 -9.44
CA ILE A 12 2.44 31.09 -9.55
C ILE A 12 2.38 29.86 -8.64
N GLN A 13 1.88 30.01 -7.42
CA GLN A 13 1.76 28.90 -6.47
C GLN A 13 0.75 27.86 -6.94
N ARG A 14 -0.38 28.27 -7.54
CA ARG A 14 -1.36 27.37 -8.16
C ARG A 14 -0.75 26.60 -9.34
N ALA A 15 -0.02 27.27 -10.21
CA ALA A 15 0.64 26.64 -11.35
C ALA A 15 1.70 25.60 -10.90
N LEU A 16 2.46 25.91 -9.85
CA LEU A 16 3.46 24.99 -9.29
C LEU A 16 2.81 23.72 -8.69
N ILE A 17 1.67 23.87 -8.00
CA ILE A 17 0.91 22.73 -7.45
C ILE A 17 0.33 21.88 -8.58
N ALA A 18 -0.24 22.50 -9.62
CA ALA A 18 -0.78 21.78 -10.77
C ALA A 18 0.30 20.97 -11.52
N ALA A 19 1.51 21.52 -11.65
CA ALA A 19 2.64 20.85 -12.29
C ALA A 19 3.18 19.64 -11.51
N GLN A 20 2.87 19.51 -10.21
CA GLN A 20 3.25 18.36 -9.38
C GLN A 20 2.24 17.21 -9.45
N ILE A 21 1.04 17.44 -10.00
CA ILE A 21 0.07 16.38 -10.21
C ILE A 21 0.42 15.66 -11.52
N PRO A 22 0.55 14.32 -11.51
CA PRO A 22 0.69 13.56 -12.75
C PRO A 22 -0.57 13.71 -13.60
N ASP A 23 -0.60 14.71 -14.49
CA ASP A 23 -1.78 15.12 -15.24
C ASP A 23 -1.79 14.55 -16.68
N ASN A 24 -1.41 13.28 -16.81
CA ASN A 24 -1.62 12.55 -18.05
C ASN A 24 -2.23 11.17 -17.79
N GLU A 25 -3.12 10.75 -18.69
CA GLU A 25 -3.90 9.52 -18.60
C GLU A 25 -3.02 8.28 -18.48
N GLU A 26 -1.86 8.27 -19.16
CA GLU A 26 -0.88 7.18 -19.12
C GLU A 26 -0.24 7.00 -17.73
N THR A 27 0.13 8.10 -17.06
CA THR A 27 0.71 8.07 -15.71
C THR A 27 -0.33 7.66 -14.70
N MET A 28 -1.56 8.17 -14.80
CA MET A 28 -2.66 7.79 -13.93
C MET A 28 -3.03 6.31 -14.08
N ALA A 29 -3.10 5.80 -15.31
CA ALA A 29 -3.33 4.38 -15.58
C ALA A 29 -2.22 3.50 -14.98
N THR A 30 -0.96 3.92 -15.13
CA THR A 30 0.19 3.22 -14.56
C THR A 30 0.12 3.16 -13.03
N ILE A 31 -0.19 4.29 -12.38
CA ILE A 31 -0.35 4.35 -10.92
C ILE A 31 -1.50 3.45 -10.47
N ALA A 32 -2.64 3.48 -11.19
CA ALA A 32 -3.79 2.63 -10.88
C ALA A 32 -3.45 1.14 -10.97
N ASP A 33 -2.72 0.72 -11.99
CA ASP A 33 -2.27 -0.67 -12.12
C ASP A 33 -1.28 -1.08 -11.03
N GLN A 34 -0.33 -0.21 -10.68
CA GLN A 34 0.59 -0.46 -9.58
C GLN A 34 -0.14 -0.65 -8.25
N LEU A 35 -1.06 0.26 -7.90
CA LEU A 35 -1.87 0.17 -6.70
C LEU A 35 -2.71 -1.11 -6.69
N ARG A 36 -3.29 -1.50 -7.83
CA ARG A 36 -4.09 -2.72 -7.96
C ARG A 36 -3.25 -3.98 -7.77
N GLU A 37 -2.03 -4.02 -8.30
CA GLU A 37 -1.13 -5.16 -8.10
C GLU A 37 -0.60 -5.21 -6.65
N GLN A 38 -0.28 -4.06 -6.05
CA GLN A 38 0.11 -3.97 -4.65
C GLN A 38 -0.99 -4.51 -3.73
N GLY A 39 -2.23 -4.03 -3.87
CA GLY A 39 -3.34 -4.50 -3.04
C GLY A 39 -3.64 -6.01 -3.24
N LYS A 40 -3.45 -6.54 -4.45
CA LYS A 40 -3.53 -7.99 -4.70
C LYS A 40 -2.42 -8.77 -4.00
N ALA A 41 -1.21 -8.23 -3.94
CA ALA A 41 -0.08 -8.86 -3.26
C ALA A 41 -0.28 -8.86 -1.74
N GLU A 42 -0.68 -7.71 -1.18
CA GLU A 42 -1.02 -7.54 0.24
C GLU A 42 -2.12 -8.51 0.66
N GLY A 43 -3.25 -8.53 -0.05
CA GLY A 43 -4.37 -9.43 0.29
C GLY A 43 -4.01 -10.93 0.21
N ARG A 44 -3.11 -11.34 -0.69
CA ARG A 44 -2.60 -12.73 -0.73
C ARG A 44 -1.76 -13.05 0.50
N THR A 45 -0.93 -12.11 0.95
CA THR A 45 -0.11 -12.28 2.15
C THR A 45 -0.97 -12.33 3.41
N GLU A 46 -1.93 -11.40 3.55
CA GLU A 46 -2.89 -11.38 4.66
C GLU A 46 -3.68 -12.69 4.77
N ALA A 47 -4.23 -13.20 3.66
CA ALA A 47 -4.98 -14.46 3.65
C ALA A 47 -4.12 -15.67 4.08
N ARG A 48 -2.83 -15.69 3.70
CA ARG A 48 -1.89 -16.73 4.15
C ARG A 48 -1.63 -16.65 5.65
N ILE A 49 -1.44 -15.45 6.19
CA ILE A 49 -1.23 -15.21 7.62
C ILE A 49 -2.47 -15.60 8.43
N GLU A 50 -3.66 -15.19 7.99
CA GLU A 50 -4.92 -15.56 8.64
C GLU A 50 -5.10 -17.08 8.69
N THR A 51 -4.86 -17.75 7.55
CA THR A 51 -4.93 -19.21 7.45
C THR A 51 -3.92 -19.88 8.38
N ALA A 52 -2.67 -19.41 8.41
CA ALA A 52 -1.63 -19.92 9.31
C ALA A 52 -2.05 -19.79 10.79
N ARG A 53 -2.58 -18.63 11.19
CA ARG A 53 -3.07 -18.39 12.56
C ARG A 53 -4.23 -19.33 12.91
N ALA A 54 -5.16 -19.56 11.99
CA ALA A 54 -6.25 -20.50 12.17
C ALA A 54 -5.76 -21.95 12.32
N MET A 55 -4.76 -22.37 11.54
CA MET A 55 -4.15 -23.70 11.65
C MET A 55 -3.47 -23.90 13.02
N LEU A 56 -2.69 -22.92 13.47
CA LEU A 56 -2.06 -22.94 14.80
C LEU A 56 -3.11 -23.00 15.92
N ALA A 57 -4.19 -22.22 15.83
CA ALA A 57 -5.28 -22.23 16.80
C ALA A 57 -6.00 -23.59 16.88
N ARG A 58 -5.96 -24.38 15.80
CA ARG A 58 -6.49 -25.75 15.75
C ARG A 58 -5.49 -26.81 16.22
N GLY A 59 -4.30 -26.41 16.66
CA GLY A 59 -3.28 -27.28 17.23
C GLY A 59 -2.32 -27.90 16.21
N MET A 60 -2.27 -27.38 14.98
CA MET A 60 -1.22 -27.76 14.03
C MET A 60 0.12 -27.22 14.51
N ASP A 61 1.19 -27.99 14.34
CA ASP A 61 2.52 -27.56 14.74
C ASP A 61 3.06 -26.46 13.82
N MET A 62 3.96 -25.65 14.36
CA MET A 62 4.50 -24.48 13.67
C MET A 62 5.30 -24.84 12.42
N GLU A 63 6.03 -25.95 12.41
CA GLU A 63 6.86 -26.35 11.26
C GLU A 63 5.96 -26.71 10.07
N THR A 64 4.94 -27.53 10.30
CA THR A 64 3.92 -27.88 9.29
C THR A 64 3.17 -26.64 8.79
N VAL A 65 2.83 -25.70 9.67
CA VAL A 65 2.15 -24.46 9.25
C VAL A 65 3.03 -23.62 8.32
N LEU A 66 4.31 -23.45 8.65
CA LEU A 66 5.25 -22.69 7.80
C LEU A 66 5.46 -23.38 6.46
N GLU A 67 5.53 -24.71 6.42
CA GLU A 67 5.63 -25.50 5.18
C GLU A 67 4.40 -25.33 4.28
N ILE A 68 3.20 -25.52 4.83
CA ILE A 68 1.94 -25.45 4.06
C ILE A 68 1.68 -24.04 3.55
N THR A 69 1.89 -23.04 4.41
CA THR A 69 1.60 -21.64 4.06
C THR A 69 2.74 -20.99 3.29
N GLY A 70 3.94 -21.58 3.29
CA GLY A 70 5.16 -21.04 2.69
C GLY A 70 5.64 -19.73 3.33
N LEU A 71 5.16 -19.42 4.53
CA LEU A 71 5.59 -18.26 5.30
C LEU A 71 6.88 -18.61 6.04
N ASP A 72 7.73 -17.61 6.25
CA ASP A 72 8.75 -17.72 7.28
C ASP A 72 8.18 -17.30 8.64
N ARG A 73 8.95 -17.60 9.69
CA ARG A 73 8.53 -17.30 11.07
C ARG A 73 8.33 -15.81 11.30
N GLU A 74 9.21 -14.98 10.75
CA GLU A 74 9.16 -13.53 10.91
C GLU A 74 7.88 -12.94 10.28
N SER A 75 7.52 -13.38 9.08
CA SER A 75 6.30 -12.97 8.37
C SER A 75 5.02 -13.38 9.09
N LEU A 76 5.08 -14.41 9.94
CA LEU A 76 3.94 -14.86 10.75
C LEU A 76 3.85 -14.11 12.08
N GLU A 77 4.99 -13.72 12.65
CA GLU A 77 5.14 -13.07 13.96
C GLU A 77 5.08 -11.54 13.90
N GLY A 78 5.48 -10.90 12.78
CA GLY A 78 5.34 -9.46 12.54
C GLY A 78 4.43 -9.17 11.33
N ALA A 79 3.52 -8.20 11.34
CA ALA A 79 3.03 -7.27 12.34
C ALA A 79 1.51 -7.09 12.14
N PRO A 80 0.75 -6.65 13.15
CA PRO A 80 -0.56 -6.03 12.92
C PRO A 80 -0.35 -4.63 12.34
N GLU A 81 -0.46 -4.47 11.02
CA GLU A 81 -0.56 -3.14 10.41
C GLU A 81 -2.03 -2.76 10.20
N ALA A 82 -2.50 -1.97 11.17
CA ALA A 82 -3.47 -0.89 11.10
C ALA A 82 -4.57 -0.92 10.01
N GLY A 83 -5.80 -1.08 10.51
CA GLY A 83 -6.98 -0.35 10.08
C GLY A 83 -7.74 0.13 11.30
#